data_AF-A0A956L0S3-F1
#
_entry.id   AF-A0A956L0S3-F1
#
_cell.length_a   1.000
_cell.length_b   1.000
_cell.length_c   1.000
_cell.angle_alpha   90.00
_cell.angle_beta   90.00
_cell.angle_gamma   90.00
#
_symmetry.space_group_name_H-M   'P 1'
#
loop_
_entity.id
_entity.type
_entity.pdbx_description
1 polymer ?
#
loop_
_entity_poly.entity_id
_entity_poly.type
_entity_poly.pdbx_seq_one_letter_code
_entity_poly.pdbx_strand_id
1 'polypeptide(L)'
;MTGLELGRGQGPLRPPGRGQRRSLAGLLVALGCGCILPPDVVARGSETGDSTGPAMSTDGTGDDTSTGTTSGGACLGVECVCEASPCALDCTGPGGVGCSFECVGALECAFSCPGGACSTSCADGATCEIGCAGLGACVTECQGAQQCTQVCETAGCTIGCTDTEVCELACPSGACDLTCVGAQTCRITECPGSCNLDCGGAQTCQNACEVGDLCSTTP
;
A
#
# COMPACT_ATOMS: atom_id res chain seq x y z
N MET A 1 44.89 42.95 14.36
CA MET A 1 43.83 43.94 14.63
C MET A 1 42.53 43.14 14.62
N THR A 2 42.15 42.59 15.78
CA THR A 2 40.99 43.03 16.59
C THR A 2 39.67 42.77 15.85
N GLY A 3 38.72 41.96 16.33
CA GLY A 3 38.55 41.48 17.70
C GLY A 3 37.58 40.30 17.86
N LEU A 4 37.63 39.77 19.08
CA LEU A 4 36.67 38.89 19.72
C LEU A 4 35.34 39.62 19.90
N GLU A 5 34.23 38.90 19.73
CA GLU A 5 32.97 39.17 20.45
C GLU A 5 32.38 37.82 20.90
N LEU A 6 32.41 37.60 22.22
CA LEU A 6 31.71 36.53 22.92
C LEU A 6 30.23 36.95 23.09
N GLY A 7 29.30 36.18 22.52
CA GLY A 7 27.87 36.30 22.81
C GLY A 7 27.36 35.13 23.66
N ARG A 8 27.37 35.28 24.98
CA ARG A 8 26.68 34.39 25.93
C ARG A 8 25.17 34.70 25.95
N GLY A 9 24.32 33.68 25.89
CA GLY A 9 22.88 33.80 26.11
C GLY A 9 22.25 32.49 26.57
N GLN A 10 22.46 32.14 27.84
CA GLN A 10 21.70 31.09 28.54
C GLN A 10 20.36 31.67 29.03
N GLY A 11 19.25 30.99 28.76
CA GLY A 11 17.96 31.26 29.40
C GLY A 11 17.03 30.03 29.29
N PRO A 12 16.71 29.35 30.40
CA PRO A 12 15.76 28.23 30.41
C PRO A 12 14.32 28.72 30.55
N LEU A 13 13.43 28.29 29.64
CA LEU A 13 11.99 28.54 29.77
C LEU A 13 11.32 27.42 30.60
N ARG A 14 10.70 27.83 31.71
CA ARG A 14 9.92 27.03 32.67
C ARG A 14 8.57 26.57 32.07
N PRO A 15 8.07 25.36 32.36
CA PRO A 15 6.64 25.05 32.49
C PRO A 15 6.16 25.46 33.91
N PRO A 16 4.85 25.50 34.30
CA PRO A 16 3.69 24.74 33.80
C PRO A 16 2.34 25.51 33.73
N GLY A 17 1.36 24.96 32.98
CA GLY A 17 -0.05 25.38 33.04
C GLY A 17 -0.97 24.20 33.34
N ARG A 18 -1.36 24.02 34.60
CA ARG A 18 -2.44 23.11 35.00
C ARG A 18 -3.78 23.82 34.76
N GLY A 19 -4.49 23.43 33.71
CA GLY A 19 -5.89 23.78 33.47
C GLY A 19 -6.83 22.74 34.09
N GLN A 20 -7.88 23.22 34.74
CA GLN A 20 -8.64 22.55 35.78
C GLN A 20 -9.86 21.79 35.24
N ARG A 21 -10.13 20.66 35.91
CA ARG A 21 -11.30 19.78 35.80
C ARG A 21 -12.64 20.54 35.83
N ARG A 22 -13.63 20.06 35.06
CA ARG A 22 -14.95 19.55 35.50
C ARG A 22 -16.02 19.77 34.40
N SER A 23 -16.62 18.68 33.91
CA SER A 23 -18.08 18.54 33.96
C SER A 23 -18.50 17.09 33.70
N LEU A 24 -19.02 16.47 34.75
CA LEU A 24 -19.82 15.24 34.74
C LEU A 24 -21.29 15.70 34.84
N ALA A 25 -22.16 15.27 33.92
CA ALA A 25 -23.55 14.85 34.18
C ALA A 25 -24.41 14.86 32.90
N GLY A 26 -25.19 13.79 32.72
CA GLY A 26 -26.25 13.62 31.71
C GLY A 26 -25.92 12.47 30.76
N LEU A 27 -26.12 11.17 31.07
CA LEU A 27 -27.28 10.43 31.59
C LEU A 27 -28.48 10.39 30.63
N LEU A 28 -28.73 9.17 30.10
CA LEU A 28 -29.97 8.62 29.51
C LEU A 28 -30.41 9.26 28.17
N VAL A 29 -30.68 8.52 27.08
CA VAL A 29 -31.68 7.44 26.94
C VAL A 29 -31.28 6.50 25.79
N ALA A 30 -31.26 5.20 26.06
CA ALA A 30 -31.43 4.16 25.06
C ALA A 30 -32.93 4.02 24.74
N LEU A 31 -33.30 3.87 23.47
CA LEU A 31 -34.38 3.01 22.94
C LEU A 31 -34.82 3.51 21.54
N GLY A 32 -34.72 2.61 20.55
CA GLY A 32 -35.27 2.74 19.21
C GLY A 32 -34.53 1.79 18.27
N CYS A 33 -34.87 0.49 18.24
CA CYS A 33 -35.72 -0.08 17.17
C CYS A 33 -35.43 0.56 15.81
N GLY A 34 -34.77 -0.11 14.86
CA GLY A 34 -35.11 -1.44 14.38
C GLY A 34 -36.04 -1.30 13.17
N CYS A 35 -35.49 -1.65 11.99
CA CYS A 35 -36.18 -2.01 10.74
C CYS A 35 -36.68 -0.88 9.83
N ILE A 36 -35.83 -0.45 8.89
CA ILE A 36 -36.28 -0.07 7.53
C ILE A 36 -35.32 -0.74 6.52
N LEU A 37 -35.70 -1.94 6.09
CA LEU A 37 -35.18 -2.58 4.88
C LEU A 37 -36.23 -2.37 3.77
N PRO A 38 -35.86 -1.88 2.58
CA PRO A 38 -36.73 -1.93 1.41
C PRO A 38 -36.85 -3.38 0.90
N PRO A 39 -38.05 -3.86 0.51
CA PRO A 39 -38.19 -5.06 -0.31
C PRO A 39 -37.86 -4.75 -1.78
N ASP A 40 -37.54 -5.80 -2.52
CA ASP A 40 -37.29 -5.85 -3.98
C ASP A 40 -35.86 -5.55 -4.47
N VAL A 41 -34.96 -6.51 -4.24
CA VAL A 41 -34.04 -6.93 -5.31
C VAL A 41 -34.12 -8.44 -5.49
N VAL A 42 -34.77 -8.79 -6.58
CA VAL A 42 -34.96 -10.09 -7.23
C VAL A 42 -33.73 -11.01 -7.12
N ALA A 43 -33.88 -12.10 -6.37
CA ALA A 43 -33.06 -13.30 -6.51
C ALA A 43 -33.48 -14.05 -7.78
N ARG A 44 -32.58 -14.18 -8.74
CA ARG A 44 -32.74 -15.05 -9.91
C ARG A 44 -31.67 -16.14 -9.91
N GLY A 45 -32.15 -17.38 -9.82
CA GLY A 45 -31.60 -18.53 -10.54
C GLY A 45 -30.38 -19.21 -9.93
N SER A 46 -30.61 -20.10 -8.95
CA SER A 46 -29.74 -21.26 -8.74
C SER A 46 -30.10 -22.32 -9.79
N GLU A 47 -29.21 -22.54 -10.76
CA GLU A 47 -29.26 -23.71 -11.64
C GLU A 47 -28.18 -24.69 -11.19
N THR A 48 -28.63 -25.79 -10.58
CA THR A 48 -27.83 -26.98 -10.28
C THR A 48 -27.58 -27.74 -11.58
N GLY A 49 -26.36 -27.65 -12.10
CA GLY A 49 -25.87 -28.49 -13.19
C GLY A 49 -24.87 -29.52 -12.68
N ASP A 50 -25.38 -30.72 -12.38
CA ASP A 50 -24.58 -31.94 -12.22
C ASP A 50 -24.13 -32.42 -13.60
N SER A 51 -22.84 -32.69 -13.77
CA SER A 51 -22.35 -33.56 -14.85
C SER A 51 -21.00 -34.16 -14.45
N THR A 52 -21.10 -35.32 -13.82
CA THR A 52 -20.01 -36.26 -13.61
C THR A 52 -19.57 -36.86 -14.96
N GLY A 53 -18.29 -36.76 -15.30
CA GLY A 53 -17.67 -37.48 -16.42
C GLY A 53 -16.15 -37.56 -16.25
N PRO A 54 -15.52 -38.74 -16.29
CA PRO A 54 -14.09 -38.89 -16.09
C PRO A 54 -13.34 -38.73 -17.41
N ALA A 55 -12.38 -37.81 -17.46
CA ALA A 55 -11.39 -37.77 -18.53
C ALA A 55 -10.03 -38.14 -17.95
N MET A 56 -9.61 -39.38 -18.24
CA MET A 56 -8.19 -39.74 -18.26
C MET A 56 -7.45 -38.88 -19.29
N SER A 57 -6.24 -38.46 -18.93
CA SER A 57 -5.01 -38.30 -19.74
C SER A 57 -4.16 -37.22 -19.05
N THR A 58 -2.85 -37.25 -18.91
CA THR A 58 -1.74 -38.15 -19.22
C THR A 58 -0.53 -37.48 -18.54
N ASP A 59 0.42 -38.26 -18.03
CA ASP A 59 1.73 -37.77 -17.59
C ASP A 59 2.37 -36.88 -18.66
N GLY A 60 2.51 -35.59 -18.34
CA GLY A 60 3.28 -34.62 -19.08
C GLY A 60 4.26 -33.96 -18.12
N THR A 61 5.52 -34.38 -18.18
CA THR A 61 6.63 -33.64 -17.57
C THR A 61 6.85 -32.40 -18.44
N GLY A 62 6.23 -31.29 -18.06
CA GLY A 62 6.37 -29.99 -18.69
C GLY A 62 6.85 -28.98 -17.66
N ASP A 63 7.95 -28.31 -17.97
CA ASP A 63 8.42 -27.12 -17.26
C ASP A 63 7.35 -26.02 -17.38
N ASP A 64 6.46 -25.92 -16.37
CA ASP A 64 5.38 -24.95 -16.34
C ASP A 64 5.90 -23.56 -15.93
N THR A 65 6.60 -22.88 -16.85
CA THR A 65 6.62 -21.42 -16.86
C THR A 65 5.25 -20.96 -17.38
N SER A 66 4.26 -20.97 -16.49
CA SER A 66 2.90 -20.52 -16.78
C SER A 66 2.86 -19.00 -16.79
N THR A 67 3.13 -18.38 -17.95
CA THR A 67 2.74 -16.99 -18.24
C THR A 67 1.23 -16.95 -18.46
N GLY A 68 0.46 -17.12 -17.38
CA GLY A 68 -0.99 -17.07 -17.41
C GLY A 68 -1.45 -15.62 -17.28
N THR A 69 -2.05 -15.07 -18.33
CA THR A 69 -2.84 -13.83 -18.26
C THR A 69 -4.11 -14.11 -17.47
N THR A 70 -4.03 -14.20 -16.15
CA THR A 70 -5.19 -14.38 -15.28
C THR A 70 -5.77 -13.03 -14.94
N SER A 71 -6.70 -12.54 -15.75
CA SER A 71 -7.67 -11.55 -15.30
C SER A 71 -8.59 -12.19 -14.25
N GLY A 72 -8.29 -11.99 -12.96
CA GLY A 72 -9.16 -12.31 -11.82
C GLY A 72 -8.93 -13.65 -11.08
N GLY A 73 -7.72 -14.23 -11.13
CA GLY A 73 -7.36 -15.46 -10.39
C GLY A 73 -6.40 -15.21 -9.23
N ALA A 74 -6.52 -16.01 -8.14
CA ALA A 74 -5.60 -15.95 -7.00
C ALA A 74 -4.22 -16.54 -7.36
N CYS A 75 -3.18 -15.72 -7.22
CA CYS A 75 -1.79 -16.03 -7.61
C CYS A 75 -1.03 -16.76 -6.50
N LEU A 76 -1.40 -18.01 -6.20
CA LEU A 76 -0.82 -18.73 -5.07
C LEU A 76 0.45 -19.47 -5.46
N GLY A 77 1.60 -18.92 -5.06
CA GLY A 77 2.90 -19.56 -5.21
C GLY A 77 3.48 -19.54 -6.64
N VAL A 78 2.95 -18.67 -7.51
CA VAL A 78 3.42 -18.46 -8.89
C VAL A 78 3.45 -16.96 -9.16
N GLU A 79 4.41 -16.53 -10.00
CA GLU A 79 4.51 -15.17 -10.51
C GLU A 79 3.31 -14.85 -11.42
N CYS A 80 2.65 -13.73 -11.17
CA CYS A 80 1.53 -13.28 -11.97
C CYS A 80 1.89 -12.05 -12.78
N VAL A 81 1.74 -12.15 -14.10
CA VAL A 81 2.17 -11.13 -15.04
C VAL A 81 0.97 -10.53 -15.79
N CYS A 82 0.90 -9.20 -15.83
CA CYS A 82 -0.06 -8.43 -16.62
C CYS A 82 0.65 -7.66 -17.73
N GLU A 83 0.42 -8.02 -19.01
CA GLU A 83 1.21 -7.47 -20.15
C GLU A 83 0.39 -6.76 -21.25
N ALA A 84 -0.95 -6.76 -21.21
CA ALA A 84 -1.73 -6.25 -22.35
C ALA A 84 -3.13 -5.68 -22.04
N SER A 85 -3.58 -5.72 -20.79
CA SER A 85 -4.90 -5.23 -20.39
C SER A 85 -4.90 -4.88 -18.91
N PRO A 86 -5.75 -3.94 -18.47
CA PRO A 86 -5.95 -3.69 -17.05
C PRO A 86 -6.23 -4.99 -16.30
N CYS A 87 -5.60 -5.16 -15.15
CA CYS A 87 -5.75 -6.37 -14.34
C CYS A 87 -5.99 -6.02 -12.89
N ALA A 88 -6.83 -6.83 -12.23
CA ALA A 88 -7.03 -6.79 -10.81
C ALA A 88 -6.70 -8.17 -10.25
N LEU A 89 -5.65 -8.27 -9.43
CA LEU A 89 -5.22 -9.53 -8.82
C LEU A 89 -5.31 -9.44 -7.31
N ASP A 90 -5.68 -10.55 -6.70
CA ASP A 90 -5.80 -10.66 -5.26
C ASP A 90 -4.97 -11.86 -4.75
N CYS A 91 -4.10 -11.58 -3.79
CA CYS A 91 -3.27 -12.55 -3.10
C CYS A 91 -4.00 -13.14 -1.88
N THR A 92 -5.09 -13.87 -2.11
CA THR A 92 -5.76 -14.60 -1.02
C THR A 92 -5.33 -16.07 -1.02
N GLY A 93 -4.33 -16.39 -0.19
CA GLY A 93 -3.79 -17.74 -0.03
C GLY A 93 -3.96 -18.30 1.38
N PRO A 94 -4.24 -19.61 1.54
CA PRO A 94 -4.22 -20.23 2.86
C PRO A 94 -2.80 -20.15 3.44
N GLY A 95 -2.68 -19.52 4.62
CA GLY A 95 -1.42 -19.45 5.37
C GLY A 95 -0.59 -18.18 5.21
N GLY A 96 -1.10 -17.13 4.55
CA GLY A 96 -0.39 -15.84 4.46
C GLY A 96 0.94 -15.93 3.70
N VAL A 97 1.03 -16.86 2.74
CA VAL A 97 2.16 -16.92 1.82
C VAL A 97 2.09 -15.72 0.89
N GLY A 98 3.21 -14.99 0.77
CA GLY A 98 3.31 -13.82 -0.11
C GLY A 98 3.12 -14.19 -1.58
N CYS A 99 2.67 -13.22 -2.38
CA CYS A 99 2.56 -13.34 -3.84
C CYS A 99 3.58 -12.46 -4.55
N SER A 100 3.92 -12.86 -5.77
CA SER A 100 4.74 -12.05 -6.68
C SER A 100 3.90 -11.58 -7.86
N PHE A 101 3.88 -10.28 -8.09
CA PHE A 101 3.11 -9.62 -9.15
C PHE A 101 4.04 -8.83 -10.06
N GLU A 102 3.80 -8.89 -11.36
CA GLU A 102 4.49 -8.09 -12.35
C GLU A 102 3.48 -7.40 -13.27
N CYS A 103 3.64 -6.09 -13.41
CA CYS A 103 2.83 -5.23 -14.26
C CYS A 103 3.76 -4.51 -15.24
N VAL A 104 3.63 -4.77 -16.54
CA VAL A 104 4.50 -4.19 -17.55
C VAL A 104 3.70 -3.57 -18.69
N GLY A 105 4.13 -2.40 -19.15
CA GLY A 105 3.52 -1.65 -20.24
C GLY A 105 2.51 -0.61 -19.77
N ALA A 106 1.92 0.15 -20.70
CA ALA A 106 1.00 1.24 -20.38
C ALA A 106 -0.42 0.75 -20.01
N LEU A 107 -0.57 0.01 -18.91
CA LEU A 107 -1.82 -0.55 -18.42
C LEU A 107 -2.05 -0.26 -16.92
N GLU A 108 -3.31 -0.35 -16.48
CA GLU A 108 -3.73 -0.12 -15.10
C GLU A 108 -3.77 -1.45 -14.32
N CYS A 109 -2.92 -1.57 -13.30
CA CYS A 109 -2.84 -2.74 -12.42
C CYS A 109 -3.34 -2.40 -11.02
N ALA A 110 -4.29 -3.19 -10.51
CA ALA A 110 -4.73 -3.15 -9.13
C ALA A 110 -4.36 -4.45 -8.43
N PHE A 111 -3.54 -4.38 -7.38
CA PHE A 111 -3.08 -5.53 -6.63
C PHE A 111 -3.52 -5.46 -5.18
N SER A 112 -4.15 -6.52 -4.69
CA SER A 112 -4.59 -6.63 -3.30
C SER A 112 -3.82 -7.76 -2.61
N CYS A 113 -3.14 -7.42 -1.51
CA CYS A 113 -2.31 -8.32 -0.71
C CYS A 113 -2.78 -8.35 0.76
N PRO A 114 -3.88 -9.05 1.06
CA PRO A 114 -4.41 -9.14 2.42
C PRO A 114 -3.55 -10.01 3.35
N GLY A 115 -2.78 -10.96 2.81
CA GLY A 115 -1.85 -11.80 3.57
C GLY A 115 -0.57 -11.08 4.00
N GLY A 116 -0.21 -10.00 3.30
CA GLY A 116 1.09 -9.34 3.41
C GLY A 116 2.20 -10.12 2.71
N ALA A 117 3.44 -9.63 2.83
CA ALA A 117 4.64 -10.24 2.25
C ALA A 117 4.62 -10.39 0.71
N CYS A 118 3.83 -9.57 0.01
CA CYS A 118 3.85 -9.55 -1.45
C CYS A 118 5.05 -8.80 -1.99
N SER A 119 5.54 -9.23 -3.15
CA SER A 119 6.54 -8.55 -3.95
C SER A 119 5.91 -8.11 -5.27
N THR A 120 5.92 -6.83 -5.57
CA THR A 120 5.30 -6.29 -6.79
C THR A 120 6.34 -5.56 -7.63
N SER A 121 6.37 -5.85 -8.93
CA SER A 121 7.14 -5.11 -9.93
C SER A 121 6.18 -4.37 -10.87
N CYS A 122 6.43 -3.08 -11.10
CA CYS A 122 5.63 -2.25 -11.99
C CYS A 122 6.55 -1.48 -12.95
N ALA A 123 6.42 -1.67 -14.26
CA ALA A 123 7.35 -1.06 -15.20
C ALA A 123 6.72 -0.61 -16.52
N ASP A 124 7.53 0.08 -17.33
CA ASP A 124 7.26 0.42 -18.72
C ASP A 124 5.98 1.26 -18.93
N GLY A 125 5.81 2.30 -18.11
CA GLY A 125 4.69 3.24 -18.22
C GLY A 125 3.39 2.75 -17.60
N ALA A 126 3.41 1.67 -16.81
CA ALA A 126 2.26 1.18 -16.08
C ALA A 126 1.75 2.16 -15.03
N THR A 127 0.46 2.01 -14.69
CA THR A 127 -0.18 2.65 -13.53
C THR A 127 -0.51 1.54 -12.54
N CYS A 128 0.16 1.52 -11.39
CA CYS A 128 -0.01 0.47 -10.40
C CYS A 128 -0.59 1.02 -9.10
N GLU A 129 -1.64 0.36 -8.62
CA GLU A 129 -2.25 0.57 -7.30
C GLU A 129 -2.09 -0.71 -6.48
N ILE A 130 -1.35 -0.63 -5.37
CA ILE A 130 -1.02 -1.77 -4.52
C ILE A 130 -1.61 -1.58 -3.13
N GLY A 131 -2.53 -2.44 -2.74
CA GLY A 131 -3.08 -2.52 -1.38
C GLY A 131 -2.41 -3.62 -0.56
N CYS A 132 -1.79 -3.27 0.55
CA CYS A 132 -1.16 -4.19 1.49
C CYS A 132 -1.77 -4.06 2.87
N ALA A 133 -2.70 -4.98 3.16
CA ALA A 133 -3.47 -4.98 4.41
C ALA A 133 -2.99 -6.04 5.42
N GLY A 134 -2.08 -6.92 5.03
CA GLY A 134 -1.58 -8.00 5.89
C GLY A 134 -0.43 -7.60 6.81
N LEU A 135 -0.15 -8.47 7.79
CA LEU A 135 0.89 -8.25 8.81
C LEU A 135 2.34 -8.38 8.28
N GLY A 136 2.51 -8.82 7.03
CA GLY A 136 3.82 -8.94 6.39
C GLY A 136 4.16 -7.70 5.57
N ALA A 137 5.41 -7.26 5.63
CA ALA A 137 5.88 -6.12 4.85
C ALA A 137 5.82 -6.43 3.35
N CYS A 138 5.11 -5.59 2.60
CA CYS A 138 5.13 -5.65 1.14
C CYS A 138 6.33 -4.90 0.59
N VAL A 139 6.90 -5.43 -0.48
CA VAL A 139 7.98 -4.80 -1.23
C VAL A 139 7.47 -4.50 -2.64
N THR A 140 7.55 -3.24 -3.06
CA THR A 140 7.15 -2.82 -4.40
C THR A 140 8.31 -2.12 -5.09
N GLU A 141 8.61 -2.51 -6.31
CA GLU A 141 9.61 -1.87 -7.15
C GLU A 141 8.94 -1.36 -8.43
N CYS A 142 9.11 -0.07 -8.70
CA CYS A 142 8.49 0.62 -9.81
C CYS A 142 9.58 1.23 -10.70
N GLN A 143 9.69 0.83 -11.96
CA GLN A 143 10.73 1.29 -12.88
C GLN A 143 10.13 1.85 -14.18
N GLY A 144 10.25 3.15 -14.41
CA GLY A 144 9.69 3.78 -15.61
C GLY A 144 8.16 3.76 -15.66
N ALA A 145 7.49 3.45 -14.54
CA ALA A 145 6.04 3.49 -14.41
C ALA A 145 5.53 4.94 -14.49
N GLN A 146 4.33 5.15 -15.04
CA GLN A 146 3.68 6.46 -15.00
C GLN A 146 3.27 6.78 -13.56
N GLN A 147 2.60 5.86 -12.89
CA GLN A 147 2.16 6.04 -11.53
C GLN A 147 2.34 4.75 -10.72
N CYS A 148 2.87 4.90 -9.52
CA CYS A 148 3.06 3.81 -8.58
C CYS A 148 2.56 4.27 -7.21
N THR A 149 1.41 3.71 -6.79
CA THR A 149 0.75 4.05 -5.54
C THR A 149 0.66 2.81 -4.67
N GLN A 150 1.13 2.89 -3.43
CA GLN A 150 1.01 1.81 -2.46
C GLN A 150 0.34 2.28 -1.17
N VAL A 151 -0.56 1.46 -0.64
CA VAL A 151 -1.25 1.68 0.63
C VAL A 151 -0.93 0.53 1.59
N CYS A 152 -0.45 0.86 2.78
CA CYS A 152 -0.03 -0.11 3.78
C CYS A 152 -0.75 0.09 5.12
N GLU A 153 -1.80 -0.69 5.32
CA GLU A 153 -2.77 -0.45 6.39
C GLU A 153 -2.28 -0.91 7.76
N THR A 154 -1.62 -2.07 7.84
CA THR A 154 -1.36 -2.75 9.13
C THR A 154 0.12 -2.94 9.45
N ALA A 155 0.96 -3.15 8.43
CA ALA A 155 2.40 -3.29 8.57
C ALA A 155 3.13 -2.25 7.70
N GLY A 156 4.37 -1.94 8.08
CA GLY A 156 5.27 -1.14 7.25
C GLY A 156 5.55 -1.80 5.90
N CYS A 157 5.87 -0.99 4.91
CA CYS A 157 6.17 -1.43 3.55
C CYS A 157 7.39 -0.72 3.01
N THR A 158 8.00 -1.35 2.00
CA THR A 158 9.09 -0.76 1.24
C THR A 158 8.64 -0.56 -0.20
N ILE A 159 8.81 0.65 -0.71
CA ILE A 159 8.54 1.00 -2.10
C ILE A 159 9.75 1.71 -2.70
N GLY A 160 10.25 1.17 -3.81
CA GLY A 160 11.30 1.73 -4.63
C GLY A 160 10.72 2.23 -5.95
N CYS A 161 11.05 3.45 -6.33
CA CYS A 161 10.60 4.07 -7.58
C CYS A 161 11.79 4.64 -8.33
N THR A 162 12.02 4.17 -9.56
CA THR A 162 13.11 4.64 -10.43
C THR A 162 12.51 5.18 -11.73
N ASP A 163 12.86 6.41 -12.08
CA ASP A 163 12.43 7.08 -13.32
C ASP A 163 10.89 7.09 -13.52
N THR A 164 10.12 7.18 -12.44
CA THR A 164 8.65 7.22 -12.46
C THR A 164 8.11 8.64 -12.50
N GLU A 165 6.93 8.89 -13.07
CA GLU A 165 6.33 10.23 -12.96
C GLU A 165 5.83 10.50 -11.54
N VAL A 166 5.02 9.58 -11.01
CA VAL A 166 4.41 9.70 -9.67
C VAL A 166 4.68 8.46 -8.85
N CYS A 167 5.28 8.65 -7.68
CA CYS A 167 5.45 7.61 -6.68
C CYS A 167 4.85 8.07 -5.34
N GLU A 168 3.78 7.40 -4.92
CA GLU A 168 3.02 7.75 -3.72
C GLU A 168 2.90 6.57 -2.75
N LEU A 169 3.06 6.87 -1.46
CA LEU A 169 2.93 5.91 -0.38
C LEU A 169 1.99 6.44 0.71
N ALA A 170 0.95 5.69 1.01
CA ALA A 170 0.12 5.89 2.19
C ALA A 170 0.45 4.83 3.23
N CYS A 171 0.91 5.26 4.40
CA CYS A 171 1.38 4.40 5.49
C CYS A 171 0.73 4.77 6.82
N PRO A 172 -0.59 4.56 6.99
CA PRO A 172 -1.30 4.88 8.24
C PRO A 172 -0.79 4.12 9.47
N SER A 173 -0.08 3.00 9.29
CA SER A 173 0.54 2.24 10.40
C SER A 173 1.92 2.76 10.80
N GLY A 174 2.56 3.57 9.96
CA GLY A 174 3.95 4.02 10.13
C GLY A 174 4.99 2.95 9.74
N ALA A 175 6.27 3.26 9.96
CA ALA A 175 7.40 2.36 9.67
C ALA A 175 7.51 1.91 8.20
N CYS A 176 7.21 2.80 7.25
CA CYS A 176 7.42 2.52 5.84
C CYS A 176 8.65 3.23 5.27
N ASP A 177 9.23 2.65 4.23
CA ASP A 177 10.37 3.19 3.49
C ASP A 177 9.93 3.49 2.05
N LEU A 178 10.05 4.75 1.64
CA LEU A 178 9.87 5.18 0.25
C LEU A 178 11.20 5.69 -0.29
N THR A 179 11.70 5.05 -1.34
CA THR A 179 12.89 5.46 -2.07
C THR A 179 12.52 5.83 -3.49
N CYS A 180 12.90 7.03 -3.91
CA CYS A 180 12.71 7.53 -5.26
C CYS A 180 14.06 7.85 -5.88
N VAL A 181 14.26 7.50 -7.14
CA VAL A 181 15.47 7.83 -7.92
C VAL A 181 15.01 8.38 -9.26
N GLY A 182 15.22 9.68 -9.49
CA GLY A 182 14.81 10.33 -10.74
C GLY A 182 13.30 10.47 -10.95
N ALA A 183 12.47 10.23 -9.91
CA ALA A 183 11.03 10.41 -10.01
C ALA A 183 10.63 11.90 -10.15
N GLN A 184 9.54 12.24 -10.85
CA GLN A 184 9.08 13.63 -10.87
C GLN A 184 8.46 14.01 -9.52
N THR A 185 7.55 13.17 -9.02
CA THR A 185 6.91 13.33 -7.72
C THR A 185 7.17 12.12 -6.85
N CYS A 186 7.69 12.36 -5.65
CA CYS A 186 7.92 11.38 -4.61
C CYS A 186 7.21 11.83 -3.33
N ARG A 187 6.22 11.08 -2.87
CA ARG A 187 5.39 11.53 -1.76
C ARG A 187 4.93 10.43 -0.83
N ILE A 188 5.16 10.65 0.47
CA ILE A 188 4.41 9.95 1.52
C ILE A 188 3.19 10.82 1.85
N THR A 189 1.99 10.31 1.60
CA THR A 189 0.72 11.04 1.77
C THR A 189 0.13 10.89 3.17
N GLU A 190 0.46 9.80 3.85
CA GLU A 190 0.03 9.53 5.22
C GLU A 190 1.14 8.78 5.96
N CYS A 191 1.59 9.32 7.10
CA CYS A 191 2.49 8.62 8.00
C CYS A 191 2.41 9.20 9.41
N PRO A 192 1.96 8.43 10.43
CA PRO A 192 1.94 8.88 11.82
C PRO A 192 3.32 8.81 12.50
N GLY A 193 4.34 8.24 11.84
CA GLY A 193 5.72 8.27 12.31
C GLY A 193 6.60 7.10 11.84
N SER A 194 7.90 7.26 12.05
CA SER A 194 8.94 6.28 11.68
C SER A 194 9.01 5.95 10.19
N CYS A 195 8.48 6.80 9.31
CA CYS A 195 8.65 6.61 7.87
C CYS A 195 9.95 7.24 7.38
N ASN A 196 10.63 6.56 6.47
CA ASN A 196 11.80 7.06 5.79
C ASN A 196 11.43 7.40 4.34
N LEU A 197 11.75 8.61 3.93
CA LEU A 197 11.63 9.09 2.57
C LEU A 197 13.02 9.42 2.04
N ASP A 198 13.47 8.71 1.01
CA ASP A 198 14.64 9.08 0.21
C ASP A 198 14.16 9.59 -1.14
N CYS A 199 14.37 10.87 -1.40
CA CYS A 199 13.89 11.52 -2.59
C CYS A 199 14.75 11.21 -3.82
N GLY A 200 16.03 10.85 -3.64
CA GLY A 200 17.01 10.56 -4.69
C GLY A 200 16.94 11.50 -5.90
N GLY A 201 16.79 12.81 -5.65
CA GLY A 201 16.73 13.83 -6.69
C GLY A 201 15.37 14.06 -7.34
N ALA A 202 14.27 13.59 -6.73
CA ALA A 202 12.92 13.86 -7.23
C ALA A 202 12.60 15.36 -7.28
N GLN A 203 11.87 15.81 -8.31
CA GLN A 203 11.56 17.24 -8.48
C GLN A 203 10.67 17.76 -7.36
N THR A 204 9.67 16.98 -6.98
CA THR A 204 8.81 17.22 -5.84
C THR A 204 9.00 16.11 -4.83
N CYS A 205 9.42 16.46 -3.61
CA CYS A 205 9.54 15.51 -2.52
C CYS A 205 8.76 15.98 -1.29
N GLN A 206 7.81 15.16 -0.84
CA GLN A 206 6.90 15.51 0.26
C GLN A 206 6.73 14.36 1.23
N ASN A 207 6.88 14.64 2.52
CA ASN A 207 6.60 13.69 3.59
C ASN A 207 5.45 14.24 4.45
N ALA A 208 4.38 13.48 4.60
CA ALA A 208 3.21 13.86 5.39
C ALA A 208 3.40 13.76 6.91
N CYS A 209 4.58 13.35 7.40
CA CYS A 209 4.84 13.31 8.83
C CYS A 209 4.71 14.68 9.52
N GLU A 210 4.18 14.68 10.74
CA GLU A 210 4.09 15.89 11.55
C GLU A 210 5.40 16.18 12.29
N VAL A 211 5.58 17.44 12.70
CA VAL A 211 6.78 17.87 13.44
C VAL A 211 6.79 17.21 14.82
N GLY A 212 7.69 16.24 15.01
CA GLY A 212 7.82 15.47 16.25
C GLY A 212 7.78 13.96 16.03
N ASP A 213 7.34 13.53 14.86
CA ASP A 213 7.36 12.13 14.46
C ASP A 213 8.78 11.72 14.06
N LEU A 214 9.16 10.46 14.33
CA LEU A 214 10.49 9.91 14.06
C LEU A 214 10.75 9.66 12.56
N CYS A 215 10.30 10.56 11.70
CA CYS A 215 10.46 10.44 10.26
C CYS A 215 11.81 10.97 9.79
N SER A 216 12.36 10.33 8.76
CA SER A 216 13.57 10.76 8.08
C SER A 216 13.23 11.14 6.65
N THR A 217 13.70 12.31 6.21
CA THR A 217 13.61 12.71 4.80
C THR A 217 15.00 13.04 4.30
N THR A 218 15.48 12.28 3.33
CA THR A 218 16.74 12.49 2.62
C THR A 218 16.43 13.13 1.27
N PRO A 219 17.00 14.31 0.97
CA PRO A 219 16.74 15.03 -0.29
C PRO A 219 17.38 14.36 -1.51
#